data_AF-A0A328AFB6-F1
#
_entry.id   AF-A0A328AFB6-F1
#
_cell.length_a   1.000
_cell.length_b   1.000
_cell.length_c   1.000
_cell.angle_alpha   90.00
_cell.angle_beta   90.00
_cell.angle_gamma   90.00
#
_symmetry.space_group_name_H-M   'P 1'
#
loop_
_entity.id
_entity.type
_entity.pdbx_description
1 polymer ?
#
loop_
_entity_poly.entity_id
_entity_poly.type
_entity_poly.pdbx_seq_one_letter_code
_entity_poly.pdbx_strand_id
1 'polypeptide(L)'
;MTLSTPTADGGHVESWLDTSGPNVLHAQKYDAAGAKLGAELTFSYRVSGPYDVEGLSNGGYAVVYSAASPGGSWGEISIQGADGATTAHSSTAAGTDFHLTAGSDGGFLVDFHGILPDSGLDASTPLLEFYDAAGHSLNYGHIQLAGQITSITPGAGGDIAVNWSDGGTIRTLTFDPHTAGSLSTPAKPGVTVMDDVGAQTGALANGATTDDAIPTVRISVAQAGEAFVELDKGVAHYDNQGGGIAITPDDVARGYIDITLPTSGDGDYTGWVRVTDASGSASYPVGFGFHLQTAAAATTSGGQVLTASQVGATLVGGAGDDTLNASQGPDRLTGGGEHDAFVFAHAPWAPAEITDFSLGTDRLDLSGLFRDAGSAGADPVADGYVWLMDDGQGGTQVLFDKDGHASGQQWPDYVIHLDGVAASGLTWAKLSGTASASSPVGDPPPPPPLVGGDQTLQASDGGSTLIGGAGNDTLTGAHGPDVMTGSGGADHFVFKVLPWSAAEITDFTAGTDRIDVAGLLAGAGYSGADPIGDGYVKLIYNGSGGSWLYFDSDGRGSADPWGSFVATLDHVSPGAATAQDWIFH
;
A
#
# COMPACT_ATOMS: atom_id res chain seq x y z
N MET A 1 -14.32 -41.80 -17.60
CA MET A 1 -14.13 -42.86 -16.57
C MET A 1 -15.45 -42.94 -15.83
N THR A 2 -15.98 -44.14 -15.63
CA THR A 2 -17.25 -44.32 -14.90
C THR A 2 -16.93 -44.68 -13.45
N LEU A 3 -17.49 -43.93 -12.52
CA LEU A 3 -17.42 -44.17 -11.08
C LEU A 3 -18.70 -44.89 -10.65
N SER A 4 -18.58 -45.87 -9.77
CA SER A 4 -19.72 -46.63 -9.22
C SER A 4 -19.77 -46.43 -7.72
N THR A 5 -20.79 -45.71 -7.24
CA THR A 5 -21.00 -45.43 -5.81
C THR A 5 -22.10 -46.35 -5.27
N PRO A 6 -21.87 -47.12 -4.18
CA PRO A 6 -22.90 -47.94 -3.56
C PRO A 6 -23.97 -47.09 -2.87
N THR A 7 -25.18 -47.64 -2.75
CA THR A 7 -26.30 -46.99 -2.04
C THR A 7 -26.83 -47.89 -0.92
N ALA A 8 -27.46 -47.30 0.10
CA ALA A 8 -27.87 -48.03 1.31
C ALA A 8 -28.91 -49.13 1.07
N ASP A 9 -29.66 -49.05 -0.04
CA ASP A 9 -30.63 -50.06 -0.50
C ASP A 9 -29.98 -51.30 -1.14
N GLY A 10 -28.63 -51.37 -1.17
CA GLY A 10 -27.87 -52.45 -1.80
C GLY A 10 -27.68 -52.31 -3.31
N GLY A 11 -28.18 -51.22 -3.91
CA GLY A 11 -27.90 -50.84 -5.29
C GLY A 11 -26.60 -50.03 -5.44
N HIS A 12 -26.48 -49.36 -6.58
CA HIS A 12 -25.37 -48.42 -6.86
C HIS A 12 -25.80 -47.36 -7.87
N VAL A 13 -25.03 -46.27 -7.95
CA VAL A 13 -25.14 -45.25 -9.00
C VAL A 13 -23.87 -45.24 -9.83
N GLU A 14 -24.02 -45.29 -11.14
CA GLU A 14 -22.92 -45.05 -12.08
C GLU A 14 -22.92 -43.58 -12.47
N SER A 15 -21.78 -42.91 -12.35
CA SER A 15 -21.57 -41.52 -12.79
C SER A 15 -20.39 -41.42 -13.74
N TRP A 16 -20.49 -40.55 -14.74
CA TRP A 16 -19.40 -40.33 -15.69
C TRP A 16 -19.44 -38.93 -16.28
N LEU A 17 -18.25 -38.42 -16.59
CA LEU A 17 -18.07 -37.17 -17.31
C LEU A 17 -17.95 -37.45 -18.82
N ASP A 18 -18.84 -36.87 -19.61
CA ASP A 18 -18.73 -36.83 -21.07
C ASP A 18 -17.87 -35.64 -21.50
N THR A 19 -16.67 -35.95 -21.97
CA THR A 19 -15.67 -34.99 -22.48
C THR A 19 -15.67 -34.86 -24.00
N SER A 20 -16.60 -35.53 -24.71
CA SER A 20 -16.75 -35.42 -26.16
C SER A 20 -17.33 -34.07 -26.61
N GLY A 21 -17.89 -33.31 -25.67
CA GLY A 21 -18.44 -31.98 -25.85
C GLY A 21 -18.20 -31.09 -24.63
N PRO A 22 -19.21 -30.33 -24.15
CA PRO A 22 -19.04 -29.38 -23.05
C PRO A 22 -18.99 -30.06 -21.68
N ASN A 23 -17.93 -30.83 -21.34
CA ASN A 23 -17.70 -31.50 -20.04
C ASN A 23 -18.99 -31.71 -19.21
N VAL A 24 -19.85 -32.63 -19.66
CA VAL A 24 -21.19 -32.81 -19.08
C VAL A 24 -21.17 -34.00 -18.13
N LEU A 25 -21.71 -33.83 -16.92
CA LEU A 25 -21.86 -34.94 -15.97
C LEU A 25 -23.14 -35.72 -16.27
N HIS A 26 -23.05 -37.04 -16.11
CA HIS A 26 -24.17 -37.96 -16.20
C HIS A 26 -24.22 -38.86 -14.96
N ALA A 27 -25.43 -39.29 -14.58
CA ALA A 27 -25.64 -40.27 -13.53
C ALA A 27 -26.81 -41.22 -13.83
N GLN A 28 -26.68 -42.49 -13.45
CA GLN A 28 -27.73 -43.50 -13.57
C GLN A 28 -27.75 -44.39 -12.32
N LYS A 29 -28.91 -44.48 -11.67
CA LYS A 29 -29.14 -45.39 -10.54
C LYS A 29 -29.48 -46.80 -11.01
N TYR A 30 -29.00 -47.78 -10.26
CA TYR A 30 -29.31 -49.20 -10.40
C TYR A 30 -29.73 -49.79 -9.05
N ASP A 31 -30.60 -50.80 -9.10
CA ASP A 31 -30.96 -51.62 -7.93
C ASP A 31 -29.90 -52.71 -7.63
N ALA A 32 -30.11 -53.48 -6.56
CA ALA A 32 -29.22 -54.57 -6.16
C ALA A 32 -29.12 -55.72 -7.19
N ALA A 33 -30.08 -55.83 -8.11
CA ALA A 33 -30.08 -56.79 -9.19
C ALA A 33 -29.44 -56.25 -10.48
N GLY A 34 -29.03 -54.96 -10.50
CA GLY A 34 -28.46 -54.27 -11.66
C GLY A 34 -29.50 -53.75 -12.65
N ALA A 35 -30.77 -53.66 -12.29
CA ALA A 35 -31.79 -53.01 -13.11
C ALA A 35 -31.74 -51.49 -12.93
N LYS A 36 -31.92 -50.75 -14.02
CA LYS A 36 -31.95 -49.27 -14.00
C LYS A 36 -33.17 -48.77 -13.22
N LEU A 37 -32.94 -47.83 -12.33
CA LEU A 37 -33.96 -47.08 -11.61
C LEU A 37 -33.95 -45.63 -12.09
N GLY A 38 -35.11 -45.12 -12.51
CA GLY A 38 -35.23 -43.77 -13.06
C GLY A 38 -34.61 -43.60 -14.45
N ALA A 39 -34.70 -42.39 -14.97
CA ALA A 39 -34.04 -42.00 -16.22
C ALA A 39 -32.57 -41.67 -15.95
N GLU A 40 -31.72 -41.81 -16.98
CA GLU A 40 -30.38 -41.24 -16.95
C GLU A 40 -30.47 -39.72 -16.76
N LEU A 41 -29.74 -39.20 -15.79
CA LEU A 41 -29.65 -37.77 -15.52
C LEU A 41 -28.50 -37.17 -16.30
N THR A 42 -28.77 -36.02 -16.93
CA THR A 42 -27.77 -35.19 -17.60
C THR A 42 -27.77 -33.82 -16.92
N PHE A 43 -26.64 -33.43 -16.37
CA PHE A 43 -26.48 -32.17 -15.66
C PHE A 43 -26.24 -31.04 -16.68
N SER A 44 -26.99 -29.94 -16.56
CA SER A 44 -27.11 -28.96 -17.66
C SER A 44 -25.90 -28.04 -17.84
N TYR A 45 -24.98 -28.01 -16.88
CA TYR A 45 -23.84 -27.10 -16.87
C TYR A 45 -22.52 -27.81 -17.16
N ARG A 46 -21.56 -27.04 -17.70
CA ARG A 46 -20.19 -27.52 -17.88
C ARG A 46 -19.58 -27.76 -16.52
N VAL A 47 -19.05 -28.95 -16.31
CA VAL A 47 -18.26 -29.25 -15.12
C VAL A 47 -16.85 -28.70 -15.31
N SER A 48 -16.46 -27.79 -14.42
CA SER A 48 -15.15 -27.12 -14.42
C SER A 48 -14.13 -27.71 -13.45
N GLY A 49 -14.52 -28.67 -12.61
CA GLY A 49 -13.68 -29.23 -11.56
C GLY A 49 -14.06 -30.66 -11.15
N PRO A 50 -13.50 -31.20 -10.06
CA PRO A 50 -13.92 -32.49 -9.52
C PRO A 50 -15.39 -32.46 -9.10
N TYR A 51 -16.03 -33.63 -9.15
CA TYR A 51 -17.38 -33.87 -8.68
C TYR A 51 -17.35 -35.03 -7.69
N ASP A 52 -18.34 -35.09 -6.81
CA ASP A 52 -18.51 -36.20 -5.88
C ASP A 52 -19.94 -36.72 -5.90
N VAL A 53 -20.09 -38.02 -5.62
CA VAL A 53 -21.38 -38.73 -5.60
C VAL A 53 -21.41 -39.65 -4.40
N GLU A 54 -22.40 -39.45 -3.54
CA GLU A 54 -22.54 -40.22 -2.31
C GLU A 54 -23.94 -40.84 -2.18
N GLY A 55 -23.97 -42.10 -1.76
CA GLY A 55 -25.22 -42.82 -1.48
C GLY A 55 -25.81 -42.38 -0.14
N LEU A 56 -27.11 -42.07 -0.12
CA LEU A 56 -27.80 -41.60 1.08
C LEU A 56 -28.45 -42.77 1.84
N SER A 57 -28.66 -42.60 3.13
CA SER A 57 -29.28 -43.61 4.02
C SER A 57 -30.72 -43.98 3.62
N ASN A 58 -31.42 -43.09 2.91
CA ASN A 58 -32.75 -43.35 2.36
C ASN A 58 -32.76 -44.19 1.07
N GLY A 59 -31.60 -44.66 0.60
CA GLY A 59 -31.42 -45.42 -0.64
C GLY A 59 -31.26 -44.56 -1.90
N GLY A 60 -31.44 -43.24 -1.78
CA GLY A 60 -31.13 -42.26 -2.81
C GLY A 60 -29.63 -41.94 -2.90
N TYR A 61 -29.30 -40.84 -3.58
CA TYR A 61 -27.93 -40.36 -3.72
C TYR A 61 -27.90 -38.83 -3.88
N ALA A 62 -26.77 -38.22 -3.52
CA ALA A 62 -26.48 -36.82 -3.76
C ALA A 62 -25.31 -36.70 -4.74
N VAL A 63 -25.33 -35.65 -5.54
CA VAL A 63 -24.26 -35.29 -6.48
C VAL A 63 -23.89 -33.84 -6.24
N VAL A 64 -22.60 -33.57 -6.06
CA VAL A 64 -22.06 -32.21 -5.97
C VAL A 64 -21.00 -31.99 -7.05
N TYR A 65 -21.03 -30.83 -7.70
CA TYR A 65 -20.05 -30.49 -8.73
C TYR A 65 -19.86 -28.98 -8.90
N SER A 66 -18.68 -28.60 -9.37
CA SER A 66 -18.39 -27.23 -9.82
C SER A 66 -18.98 -27.01 -11.22
N ALA A 67 -20.00 -26.15 -11.31
CA ALA A 67 -20.64 -25.73 -12.55
C ALA A 67 -19.99 -24.44 -13.07
N ALA A 68 -19.78 -24.36 -14.38
CA ALA A 68 -19.27 -23.17 -15.05
C ALA A 68 -20.17 -22.69 -16.19
N SER A 69 -20.29 -21.37 -16.29
CA SER A 69 -20.87 -20.66 -17.43
C SER A 69 -19.95 -19.52 -17.87
N PRO A 70 -20.20 -18.89 -19.03
CA PRO A 70 -19.48 -17.68 -19.42
C PRO A 70 -19.55 -16.53 -18.41
N GLY A 71 -20.53 -16.54 -17.49
CA GLY A 71 -20.72 -15.52 -16.45
C GLY A 71 -20.04 -15.84 -15.11
N GLY A 72 -19.33 -16.97 -14.99
CA GLY A 72 -18.66 -17.39 -13.76
C GLY A 72 -18.91 -18.86 -13.41
N SER A 73 -18.29 -19.30 -12.30
CA SER A 73 -18.45 -20.65 -11.74
C SER A 73 -19.19 -20.60 -10.41
N TRP A 74 -19.91 -21.67 -10.08
CA TRP A 74 -20.59 -21.90 -8.79
C TRP A 74 -20.62 -23.39 -8.49
N GLY A 75 -20.99 -23.79 -7.26
CA GLY A 75 -21.23 -25.19 -6.96
C GLY A 75 -22.70 -25.54 -7.09
N GLU A 76 -23.00 -26.73 -7.61
CA GLU A 76 -24.35 -27.28 -7.66
C GLU A 76 -24.46 -28.57 -6.89
N ILE A 77 -25.58 -28.73 -6.20
CA ILE A 77 -25.96 -29.94 -5.47
C ILE A 77 -27.29 -30.43 -6.01
N SER A 78 -27.34 -31.70 -6.35
CA SER A 78 -28.53 -32.38 -6.84
C SER A 78 -28.79 -33.60 -5.98
N ILE A 79 -30.03 -33.73 -5.49
CA ILE A 79 -30.44 -34.84 -4.63
C ILE A 79 -31.45 -35.71 -5.39
N GLN A 80 -31.22 -37.01 -5.36
CA GLN A 80 -32.06 -38.03 -5.99
C GLN A 80 -32.63 -38.99 -4.96
N GLY A 81 -33.88 -39.37 -5.16
CA GLY A 81 -34.55 -40.40 -4.39
C GLY A 81 -34.06 -41.81 -4.74
N ALA A 82 -34.53 -42.80 -3.97
CA ALA A 82 -34.20 -44.21 -4.19
C ALA A 82 -34.70 -44.75 -5.56
N ASP A 83 -35.71 -44.11 -6.14
CA ASP A 83 -36.23 -44.40 -7.48
C ASP A 83 -35.39 -43.77 -8.62
N GLY A 84 -34.34 -43.02 -8.28
CA GLY A 84 -33.49 -42.30 -9.22
C GLY A 84 -34.08 -40.97 -9.70
N ALA A 85 -35.25 -40.55 -9.23
CA ALA A 85 -35.84 -39.26 -9.57
C ALA A 85 -35.19 -38.13 -8.77
N THR A 86 -34.99 -36.97 -9.39
CA THR A 86 -34.56 -35.76 -8.69
C THR A 86 -35.62 -35.34 -7.67
N THR A 87 -35.22 -35.22 -6.41
CA THR A 87 -36.08 -34.77 -5.31
C THR A 87 -35.82 -33.32 -4.92
N ALA A 88 -34.58 -32.84 -5.05
CA ALA A 88 -34.21 -31.47 -4.75
C ALA A 88 -32.96 -31.01 -5.53
N HIS A 89 -32.84 -29.70 -5.67
CA HIS A 89 -31.68 -29.02 -6.24
C HIS A 89 -31.32 -27.83 -5.33
N SER A 90 -30.03 -27.64 -5.08
CA SER A 90 -29.47 -26.51 -4.34
C SER A 90 -28.24 -25.96 -5.07
N SER A 91 -27.91 -24.70 -4.81
CA SER A 91 -26.66 -24.07 -5.23
C SER A 91 -25.80 -23.80 -4.00
N THR A 92 -24.51 -24.08 -4.09
CA THR A 92 -23.49 -23.76 -3.09
C THR A 92 -22.48 -22.74 -3.68
N ALA A 93 -21.61 -22.22 -2.84
CA ALA A 93 -20.53 -21.33 -3.27
C ALA A 93 -19.61 -21.99 -4.30
N ALA A 94 -18.93 -21.17 -5.11
CA ALA A 94 -17.86 -21.66 -5.96
C ALA A 94 -16.72 -22.22 -5.10
N GLY A 95 -16.29 -23.44 -5.42
CA GLY A 95 -15.20 -24.09 -4.72
C GLY A 95 -14.48 -25.12 -5.55
N THR A 96 -13.42 -25.64 -4.97
CA THR A 96 -12.63 -26.79 -5.43
C THR A 96 -12.77 -27.92 -4.43
N ASP A 97 -12.53 -29.15 -4.89
CA ASP A 97 -12.47 -30.35 -4.05
C ASP A 97 -13.72 -30.57 -3.20
N PHE A 98 -14.88 -30.58 -3.86
CA PHE A 98 -16.13 -30.95 -3.20
C PHE A 98 -16.11 -32.42 -2.75
N HIS A 99 -16.54 -32.65 -1.52
CA HIS A 99 -16.73 -33.95 -0.91
C HIS A 99 -18.09 -34.05 -0.23
N LEU A 100 -18.73 -35.21 -0.36
CA LEU A 100 -20.00 -35.53 0.27
C LEU A 100 -19.79 -36.57 1.37
N THR A 101 -20.40 -36.33 2.54
CA THR A 101 -20.49 -37.34 3.59
C THR A 101 -21.94 -37.53 4.01
N ALA A 102 -22.48 -38.73 3.78
CA ALA A 102 -23.83 -39.07 4.21
C ALA A 102 -23.91 -39.31 5.73
N GLY A 103 -24.96 -38.78 6.34
CA GLY A 103 -25.34 -39.14 7.72
C GLY A 103 -25.88 -40.57 7.78
N SER A 104 -25.62 -41.25 8.89
CA SER A 104 -26.00 -42.66 9.08
C SER A 104 -27.52 -42.87 9.12
N ASP A 105 -28.28 -41.88 9.59
CA ASP A 105 -29.74 -41.94 9.73
C ASP A 105 -30.49 -40.88 8.87
N GLY A 106 -29.78 -40.07 8.09
CA GLY A 106 -30.38 -39.07 7.18
C GLY A 106 -29.49 -37.84 7.00
N GLY A 107 -29.77 -37.04 5.96
CA GLY A 107 -29.01 -35.84 5.61
C GLY A 107 -27.57 -36.09 5.18
N PHE A 108 -26.86 -35.02 4.87
CA PHE A 108 -25.48 -35.08 4.41
C PHE A 108 -24.73 -33.76 4.65
N LEU A 109 -23.41 -33.86 4.68
CA LEU A 109 -22.48 -32.75 4.72
C LEU A 109 -21.82 -32.61 3.34
N VAL A 110 -21.63 -31.36 2.92
CA VAL A 110 -20.76 -30.98 1.81
C VAL A 110 -19.58 -30.23 2.38
N ASP A 111 -18.37 -30.75 2.19
CA ASP A 111 -17.13 -30.01 2.45
C ASP A 111 -16.43 -29.66 1.14
N PHE A 112 -15.82 -28.48 1.10
CA PHE A 112 -15.13 -27.96 -0.08
C PHE A 112 -14.18 -26.84 0.28
N HIS A 113 -13.29 -26.48 -0.63
CA HIS A 113 -12.44 -25.30 -0.49
C HIS A 113 -12.99 -24.15 -1.33
N GLY A 114 -13.20 -22.98 -0.72
CA GLY A 114 -13.78 -21.83 -1.43
C GLY A 114 -12.78 -21.10 -2.34
N ILE A 115 -13.25 -20.58 -3.48
CA ILE A 115 -12.55 -19.53 -4.23
C ILE A 115 -13.28 -18.22 -3.93
N LEU A 116 -12.86 -17.48 -2.90
CA LEU A 116 -13.50 -16.23 -2.50
C LEU A 116 -12.59 -15.04 -2.85
N PRO A 117 -12.93 -14.22 -3.88
CA PRO A 117 -12.04 -13.17 -4.38
C PRO A 117 -11.77 -12.00 -3.41
N ASP A 118 -12.56 -11.84 -2.34
CA ASP A 118 -12.53 -10.63 -1.49
C ASP A 118 -12.44 -10.91 0.03
N SER A 119 -12.16 -12.16 0.45
CA SER A 119 -12.25 -12.55 1.88
C SER A 119 -10.93 -12.61 2.64
N GLY A 120 -9.78 -12.45 1.97
CA GLY A 120 -8.47 -12.66 2.60
C GLY A 120 -8.24 -14.12 3.04
N LEU A 121 -9.02 -15.06 2.51
CA LEU A 121 -8.85 -16.50 2.73
C LEU A 121 -7.99 -17.09 1.63
N ASP A 122 -7.14 -18.05 2.01
CA ASP A 122 -6.45 -18.88 1.03
C ASP A 122 -7.47 -19.79 0.31
N ALA A 123 -7.13 -20.22 -0.90
CA ALA A 123 -7.93 -21.18 -1.66
C ALA A 123 -7.95 -22.58 -1.01
N SER A 124 -7.38 -22.75 0.19
CA SER A 124 -7.29 -23.99 0.95
C SER A 124 -8.11 -23.96 2.24
N THR A 125 -8.96 -22.94 2.45
CA THR A 125 -9.80 -22.87 3.64
C THR A 125 -11.03 -23.77 3.49
N PRO A 126 -11.23 -24.77 4.37
CA PRO A 126 -12.35 -25.68 4.25
C PRO A 126 -13.65 -25.02 4.72
N LEU A 127 -14.67 -25.17 3.88
CA LEU A 127 -16.02 -24.68 4.04
C LEU A 127 -16.97 -25.86 4.18
N LEU A 128 -17.95 -25.73 5.06
CA LEU A 128 -18.96 -26.75 5.30
C LEU A 128 -20.35 -26.21 5.00
N GLU A 129 -21.16 -27.05 4.36
CA GLU A 129 -22.60 -26.87 4.24
C GLU A 129 -23.34 -28.14 4.64
N PHE A 130 -24.45 -27.96 5.35
CA PHE A 130 -25.20 -29.03 5.96
C PHE A 130 -26.58 -29.13 5.34
N TYR A 131 -27.02 -30.34 5.07
CA TYR A 131 -28.27 -30.61 4.37
C TYR A 131 -29.10 -31.65 5.12
N ASP A 132 -30.41 -31.43 5.18
CA ASP A 132 -31.35 -32.43 5.67
C ASP A 132 -31.52 -33.59 4.66
N ALA A 133 -32.25 -34.62 5.05
CA ALA A 133 -32.52 -35.78 4.18
C ALA A 133 -33.36 -35.45 2.93
N ALA A 134 -34.03 -34.29 2.89
CA ALA A 134 -34.76 -33.79 1.74
C ALA A 134 -33.91 -32.90 0.83
N GLY A 135 -32.68 -32.57 1.24
CA GLY A 135 -31.77 -31.71 0.51
C GLY A 135 -31.98 -30.22 0.74
N HIS A 136 -32.67 -29.81 1.80
CA HIS A 136 -32.69 -28.41 2.23
C HIS A 136 -31.43 -28.08 3.00
N SER A 137 -30.82 -26.94 2.69
CA SER A 137 -29.71 -26.41 3.48
C SER A 137 -30.18 -26.04 4.88
N LEU A 138 -29.39 -26.47 5.87
CA LEU A 138 -29.67 -26.29 7.29
C LEU A 138 -28.85 -25.16 7.93
N ASN A 139 -27.87 -24.63 7.22
CA ASN A 139 -27.04 -23.50 7.65
C ASN A 139 -27.24 -22.27 6.75
N TYR A 140 -27.18 -21.07 7.31
CA TYR A 140 -27.22 -19.84 6.51
C TYR A 140 -25.82 -19.54 5.95
N GLY A 141 -25.62 -19.80 4.67
CA GLY A 141 -24.32 -19.62 4.00
C GLY A 141 -23.45 -20.86 4.15
N HIS A 142 -22.15 -20.67 4.39
CA HIS A 142 -21.19 -21.74 4.70
C HIS A 142 -20.59 -21.53 6.08
N ILE A 143 -20.18 -22.61 6.73
CA ILE A 143 -19.36 -22.55 7.95
C ILE A 143 -17.90 -22.62 7.53
N GLN A 144 -17.13 -21.61 7.91
CA GLN A 144 -15.69 -21.62 7.75
C GLN A 144 -15.04 -22.31 8.96
N LEU A 145 -14.14 -23.27 8.72
CA LEU A 145 -13.33 -23.86 9.79
C LEU A 145 -12.00 -23.12 9.96
N ALA A 146 -11.48 -23.16 11.18
CA ALA A 146 -10.22 -22.52 11.55
C ALA A 146 -8.96 -23.26 11.04
N GLY A 147 -9.10 -24.46 10.49
CA GLY A 147 -7.97 -25.24 9.98
C GLY A 147 -8.40 -26.44 9.15
N GLN A 148 -7.46 -27.32 8.83
CA GLN A 148 -7.65 -28.41 7.87
C GLN A 148 -8.45 -29.57 8.45
N ILE A 149 -9.46 -30.03 7.70
CA ILE A 149 -10.25 -31.21 8.06
C ILE A 149 -9.31 -32.42 8.16
N THR A 150 -9.36 -33.11 9.28
CA THR A 150 -8.58 -34.33 9.55
C THR A 150 -9.41 -35.60 9.41
N SER A 151 -10.70 -35.53 9.73
CA SER A 151 -11.65 -36.61 9.49
C SER A 151 -13.09 -36.11 9.55
N ILE A 152 -13.96 -36.75 8.78
CA ILE A 152 -15.42 -36.61 8.89
C ILE A 152 -15.94 -38.00 9.20
N THR A 153 -16.72 -38.14 10.26
CA THR A 153 -17.21 -39.44 10.74
C THR A 153 -18.70 -39.40 11.01
N PRO A 154 -19.51 -40.22 10.33
CA PRO A 154 -20.90 -40.44 10.70
C PRO A 154 -20.98 -41.12 12.08
N GLY A 155 -21.71 -40.50 13.00
CA GLY A 155 -21.99 -40.98 14.35
C GLY A 155 -23.05 -42.08 14.38
N ALA A 156 -23.13 -42.80 15.50
CA ALA A 156 -24.02 -43.95 15.67
C ALA A 156 -25.52 -43.59 15.86
N GLY A 157 -25.90 -42.32 15.75
CA GLY A 157 -27.27 -41.84 15.93
C GLY A 157 -27.68 -40.75 14.93
N GLY A 158 -27.14 -40.79 13.71
CA GLY A 158 -27.43 -39.83 12.64
C GLY A 158 -26.48 -38.64 12.56
N ASP A 159 -25.87 -38.24 13.69
CA ASP A 159 -24.96 -37.09 13.73
C ASP A 159 -23.75 -37.24 12.80
N ILE A 160 -23.21 -36.13 12.30
CA ILE A 160 -21.94 -36.06 11.57
C ILE A 160 -20.94 -35.31 12.44
N ALA A 161 -19.80 -35.94 12.74
CA ALA A 161 -18.69 -35.31 13.43
C ALA A 161 -17.61 -34.90 12.43
N VAL A 162 -17.31 -33.60 12.39
CA VAL A 162 -16.21 -33.03 11.59
C VAL A 162 -15.07 -32.70 12.54
N ASN A 163 -13.92 -33.34 12.34
CA ASN A 163 -12.71 -33.06 13.10
C ASN A 163 -11.71 -32.31 12.23
N TRP A 164 -11.11 -31.25 12.75
CA TRP A 164 -10.05 -30.51 12.06
C TRP A 164 -8.90 -30.19 13.01
N SER A 165 -7.73 -29.92 12.44
CA SER A 165 -6.59 -29.42 13.18
C SER A 165 -6.48 -27.92 12.97
N ASP A 166 -6.48 -27.18 14.07
CA ASP A 166 -6.32 -25.73 14.13
C ASP A 166 -5.13 -25.43 15.04
N GLY A 167 -4.01 -25.01 14.44
CA GLY A 167 -2.75 -24.77 15.15
C GLY A 167 -2.22 -25.98 15.95
N GLY A 168 -2.53 -27.21 15.51
CA GLY A 168 -2.16 -28.44 16.19
C GLY A 168 -3.17 -28.92 17.25
N THR A 169 -4.17 -28.11 17.61
CA THR A 169 -5.30 -28.53 18.44
C THR A 169 -6.35 -29.23 17.58
N ILE A 170 -6.81 -30.40 18.00
CA ILE A 170 -7.92 -31.08 17.32
C ILE A 170 -9.24 -30.55 17.87
N ARG A 171 -10.08 -30.06 16.97
CA ARG A 171 -11.44 -29.58 17.27
C ARG A 171 -12.46 -30.48 16.60
N THR A 172 -13.66 -30.52 17.17
CA THR A 172 -14.76 -31.35 16.68
C THR A 172 -16.04 -30.53 16.66
N LEU A 173 -16.69 -30.50 15.50
CA LEU A 173 -18.04 -29.97 15.31
C LEU A 173 -18.95 -31.18 15.10
N THR A 174 -19.91 -31.35 15.99
CA THR A 174 -20.94 -32.38 15.84
C THR A 174 -22.22 -31.73 15.38
N PHE A 175 -22.80 -32.28 14.33
CA PHE A 175 -24.01 -31.79 13.71
C PHE A 175 -25.07 -32.89 13.62
N ASP A 176 -26.31 -32.58 14.00
CA ASP A 176 -27.45 -33.47 13.81
C ASP A 176 -28.20 -33.08 12.52
N PRO A 177 -28.16 -33.89 11.45
CA PRO A 177 -28.84 -33.63 10.19
C PRO A 177 -30.37 -33.65 10.25
N HIS A 178 -30.96 -34.04 11.39
CA HIS A 178 -32.40 -34.07 11.60
C HIS A 178 -32.94 -32.79 12.23
N THR A 179 -32.09 -31.99 12.87
CA THR A 179 -32.51 -30.77 13.54
C THR A 179 -31.86 -29.56 12.89
N ALA A 180 -32.70 -28.64 12.42
CA ALA A 180 -32.23 -27.34 11.95
C ALA A 180 -31.70 -26.53 13.16
N GLY A 181 -30.39 -26.55 13.36
CA GLY A 181 -29.69 -25.59 14.21
C GLY A 181 -29.25 -24.39 13.38
N SER A 182 -29.37 -23.17 13.91
CA SER A 182 -28.75 -21.98 13.29
C SER A 182 -27.25 -22.03 13.49
N LEU A 183 -26.56 -22.91 12.76
CA LEU A 183 -25.12 -22.81 12.60
C LEU A 183 -24.85 -21.73 11.55
N SER A 184 -24.19 -20.67 11.98
CA SER A 184 -23.82 -19.56 11.12
C SER A 184 -22.38 -19.19 11.41
N THR A 185 -21.63 -18.85 10.37
CA THR A 185 -20.32 -18.23 10.53
C THR A 185 -20.42 -17.03 11.48
N PRO A 186 -19.58 -16.95 12.54
CA PRO A 186 -19.56 -15.79 13.42
C PRO A 186 -19.36 -14.49 12.65
N ALA A 187 -19.99 -13.41 13.12
CA ALA A 187 -19.86 -12.11 12.49
C ALA A 187 -18.39 -11.67 12.43
N LYS A 188 -18.02 -10.97 11.35
CA LYS A 188 -16.69 -10.38 11.19
C LYS A 188 -16.41 -9.43 12.37
N PRO A 189 -15.30 -9.60 13.11
CA PRO A 189 -14.99 -8.70 14.21
C PRO A 189 -14.54 -7.33 13.68
N GLY A 190 -14.85 -6.27 14.41
CA GLY A 190 -14.15 -5.00 14.31
C GLY A 190 -12.75 -5.13 14.92
N VAL A 191 -11.75 -4.60 14.24
CA VAL A 191 -10.34 -4.66 14.66
C VAL A 191 -9.77 -3.25 14.69
N THR A 192 -9.06 -2.91 15.75
CA THR A 192 -8.41 -1.61 15.92
C THR A 192 -7.13 -1.81 16.70
N VAL A 193 -6.01 -1.32 16.18
CA VAL A 193 -4.74 -1.30 16.92
C VAL A 193 -4.76 -0.10 17.86
N MET A 194 -4.29 -0.28 19.07
CA MET A 194 -4.24 0.71 20.13
C MET A 194 -2.78 0.97 20.50
N ASP A 195 -2.48 2.25 20.66
CA ASP A 195 -1.22 2.76 21.20
C ASP A 195 -1.47 3.32 22.61
N ASP A 196 -0.68 2.91 23.59
CA ASP A 196 -0.71 3.46 24.94
C ASP A 196 0.60 4.15 25.39
N VAL A 197 1.52 4.37 24.45
CA VAL A 197 2.85 4.97 24.66
C VAL A 197 2.92 6.33 23.97
N GLY A 198 3.82 7.20 24.47
CA GLY A 198 4.16 8.43 23.77
C GLY A 198 3.05 9.48 23.67
N ALA A 199 3.13 10.29 22.60
CA ALA A 199 2.20 11.38 22.33
C ALA A 199 1.00 10.95 21.47
N GLN A 200 1.14 9.88 20.68
CA GLN A 200 0.08 9.32 19.84
C GLN A 200 -0.63 8.17 20.56
N THR A 201 -1.40 8.50 21.60
CA THR A 201 -2.18 7.47 22.31
C THR A 201 -3.59 7.30 21.74
N GLY A 202 -4.10 6.07 21.77
CA GLY A 202 -5.47 5.72 21.40
C GLY A 202 -5.59 4.82 20.18
N ALA A 203 -6.75 4.87 19.54
CA ALA A 203 -7.06 4.04 18.38
C ALA A 203 -6.31 4.50 17.14
N LEU A 204 -5.53 3.60 16.56
CA LEU A 204 -4.79 3.82 15.34
C LEU A 204 -5.64 3.51 14.11
N ALA A 205 -5.50 4.34 13.07
CA ALA A 205 -5.99 4.00 11.75
C ALA A 205 -5.16 2.84 11.16
N ASN A 206 -5.77 2.06 10.26
CA ASN A 206 -5.06 0.97 9.60
C ASN A 206 -3.88 1.50 8.78
N GLY A 207 -2.67 1.02 9.05
CA GLY A 207 -1.41 1.47 8.44
C GLY A 207 -0.77 2.68 9.11
N ALA A 208 -1.33 3.19 10.22
CA ALA A 208 -0.74 4.32 10.94
C ALA A 208 0.57 3.94 11.66
N THR A 209 1.37 4.95 11.99
CA THR A 209 2.61 4.81 12.76
C THR A 209 2.30 4.75 14.26
N THR A 210 3.09 3.98 15.02
CA THR A 210 3.02 3.85 16.48
C THR A 210 4.42 3.78 17.08
N ASP A 211 4.61 4.40 18.24
CA ASP A 211 5.85 4.30 19.04
C ASP A 211 5.75 3.26 20.16
N ASP A 212 4.57 2.68 20.37
CA ASP A 212 4.36 1.56 21.28
C ASP A 212 5.03 0.28 20.75
N ALA A 213 6.10 -0.15 21.44
CA ALA A 213 6.81 -1.40 21.14
C ALA A 213 5.95 -2.65 21.39
N ILE A 214 4.82 -2.53 22.09
CA ILE A 214 3.95 -3.64 22.43
C ILE A 214 2.47 -3.26 22.22
N PRO A 215 2.09 -2.86 21.00
CA PRO A 215 0.76 -2.31 20.72
C PRO A 215 -0.31 -3.35 20.99
N THR A 216 -1.50 -2.89 21.33
CA THR A 216 -2.61 -3.78 21.66
C THR A 216 -3.63 -3.81 20.53
N VAL A 217 -3.95 -4.98 20.00
CA VAL A 217 -5.07 -5.12 19.08
C VAL A 217 -6.36 -5.32 19.87
N ARG A 218 -7.31 -4.40 19.67
CA ARG A 218 -8.68 -4.50 20.18
C ARG A 218 -9.56 -5.20 19.15
N ILE A 219 -10.23 -6.26 19.59
CA ILE A 219 -11.07 -7.11 18.75
C ILE A 219 -12.47 -7.10 19.33
N SER A 220 -13.46 -6.66 18.54
CA SER A 220 -14.86 -6.68 19.00
C SER A 220 -15.38 -8.12 19.09
N VAL A 221 -16.03 -8.47 20.18
CA VAL A 221 -16.59 -9.82 20.41
C VAL A 221 -18.02 -9.72 20.90
N ALA A 222 -18.88 -10.62 20.40
CA ALA A 222 -20.30 -10.67 20.76
C ALA A 222 -20.70 -11.97 21.49
N GLN A 223 -19.82 -12.97 21.52
CA GLN A 223 -20.07 -14.29 22.10
C GLN A 223 -18.76 -14.94 22.55
N ALA A 224 -18.87 -15.96 23.40
CA ALA A 224 -17.71 -16.74 23.85
C ALA A 224 -17.16 -17.64 22.73
N GLY A 225 -15.87 -17.95 22.81
CA GLY A 225 -15.11 -18.70 21.81
C GLY A 225 -13.62 -18.39 21.96
N GLU A 226 -12.89 -18.30 20.86
CA GLU A 226 -11.45 -17.97 20.88
C GLU A 226 -11.10 -16.93 19.81
N ALA A 227 -10.19 -16.01 20.14
CA ALA A 227 -9.61 -15.04 19.21
C ALA A 227 -8.23 -15.50 18.75
N PHE A 228 -7.98 -15.35 17.45
CA PHE A 228 -6.69 -15.66 16.83
C PHE A 228 -6.16 -14.40 16.18
N VAL A 229 -4.87 -14.17 16.41
CA VAL A 229 -4.15 -13.03 15.88
C VAL A 229 -2.88 -13.56 15.24
N GLU A 230 -2.64 -13.12 14.02
CA GLU A 230 -1.40 -13.35 13.30
C GLU A 230 -0.79 -12.00 12.94
N LEU A 231 0.52 -11.92 13.02
CA LEU A 231 1.29 -10.71 12.79
C LEU A 231 2.57 -11.05 12.04
N ASP A 232 2.72 -10.46 10.86
CA ASP A 232 3.85 -10.60 9.97
C ASP A 232 4.67 -9.32 9.90
N LYS A 233 5.99 -9.49 9.82
CA LYS A 233 6.97 -8.46 9.50
C LYS A 233 7.95 -9.00 8.46
N GLY A 234 7.66 -8.75 7.19
CA GLY A 234 8.45 -9.31 6.09
C GLY A 234 8.40 -10.85 6.10
N VAL A 235 9.49 -11.50 6.52
CA VAL A 235 9.58 -12.98 6.65
C VAL A 235 9.44 -13.48 8.09
N ALA A 236 9.40 -12.57 9.07
CA ALA A 236 9.15 -12.92 10.45
C ALA A 236 7.64 -13.05 10.67
N HIS A 237 7.23 -14.17 11.24
CA HIS A 237 5.83 -14.51 11.46
C HIS A 237 5.61 -14.76 12.95
N TYR A 238 4.61 -14.10 13.50
CA TYR A 238 4.09 -14.35 14.83
C TYR A 238 2.66 -14.86 14.71
N ASP A 239 2.43 -16.05 15.24
CA ASP A 239 1.11 -16.56 15.54
C ASP A 239 0.99 -16.74 17.06
N ASN A 240 -0.23 -16.98 17.54
CA ASN A 240 -0.46 -17.35 18.94
C ASN A 240 0.06 -18.76 19.29
N GLN A 241 1.19 -19.21 18.72
CA GLN A 241 1.80 -20.54 18.88
C GLN A 241 0.82 -21.68 18.58
N GLY A 242 -0.07 -21.48 17.61
CA GLY A 242 -1.14 -22.42 17.27
C GLY A 242 -2.30 -22.55 18.27
N GLY A 243 -2.38 -21.71 19.31
CA GLY A 243 -3.48 -21.72 20.29
C GLY A 243 -4.37 -20.48 20.21
N GLY A 244 -5.70 -20.65 20.19
CA GLY A 244 -6.63 -19.53 20.28
C GLY A 244 -6.67 -18.92 21.68
N ILE A 245 -6.84 -17.60 21.77
CA ILE A 245 -6.98 -16.87 23.03
C ILE A 245 -8.45 -16.92 23.45
N ALA A 246 -8.74 -17.54 24.59
CA ALA A 246 -10.12 -17.71 25.06
C ALA A 246 -10.83 -16.35 25.28
N ILE A 247 -12.00 -16.20 24.67
CA ILE A 247 -12.92 -15.07 24.87
C ILE A 247 -13.78 -15.39 26.09
N THR A 248 -13.54 -14.69 27.19
CA THR A 248 -14.22 -14.92 28.46
C THR A 248 -15.60 -14.23 28.50
N PRO A 249 -16.50 -14.62 29.42
CA PRO A 249 -17.77 -13.92 29.62
C PRO A 249 -17.61 -12.42 29.91
N ASP A 250 -16.51 -12.02 30.56
CA ASP A 250 -16.22 -10.62 30.85
C ASP A 250 -15.82 -9.84 29.57
N ASP A 251 -15.14 -10.49 28.62
CA ASP A 251 -14.82 -9.90 27.32
C ASP A 251 -16.08 -9.68 26.49
N VAL A 252 -16.99 -10.66 26.49
CA VAL A 252 -18.32 -10.53 25.87
C VAL A 252 -19.13 -9.40 26.49
N ALA A 253 -19.11 -9.28 27.82
CA ALA A 253 -19.81 -8.20 28.52
C ALA A 253 -19.20 -6.81 28.21
N ARG A 254 -17.89 -6.73 28.01
CA ARG A 254 -17.19 -5.51 27.55
C ARG A 254 -17.40 -5.23 26.07
N GLY A 255 -17.73 -6.25 25.27
CA GLY A 255 -17.89 -6.19 23.83
C GLY A 255 -16.58 -6.24 23.04
N TYR A 256 -15.44 -6.41 23.71
CA TYR A 256 -14.13 -6.53 23.08
C TYR A 256 -13.14 -7.32 23.95
N ILE A 257 -12.14 -7.89 23.30
CA ILE A 257 -10.91 -8.44 23.91
C ILE A 257 -9.71 -7.64 23.39
N ASP A 258 -8.79 -7.33 24.29
CA ASP A 258 -7.55 -6.62 23.99
C ASP A 258 -6.40 -7.64 24.04
N ILE A 259 -5.63 -7.72 22.95
CA ILE A 259 -4.54 -8.69 22.80
C ILE A 259 -3.26 -7.93 22.49
N THR A 260 -2.27 -8.07 23.35
CA THR A 260 -0.96 -7.45 23.20
C THR A 260 -0.17 -8.10 22.07
N LEU A 261 0.35 -7.30 21.15
CA LEU A 261 1.11 -7.75 19.99
C LEU A 261 2.61 -7.74 20.29
N PRO A 262 3.31 -8.89 20.23
CA PRO A 262 4.75 -8.89 20.37
C PRO A 262 5.39 -8.43 19.06
N THR A 263 6.09 -7.31 19.12
CA THR A 263 6.84 -6.78 17.97
C THR A 263 8.33 -7.06 18.12
N SER A 264 9.05 -7.04 16.99
CA SER A 264 10.50 -7.23 16.94
C SER A 264 11.18 -6.11 16.12
N GLY A 265 11.35 -4.96 16.77
CA GLY A 265 12.00 -3.77 16.21
C GLY A 265 11.17 -3.05 15.16
N ASP A 266 11.68 -1.92 14.68
CA ASP A 266 10.95 -0.97 13.84
C ASP A 266 10.70 -1.48 12.41
N GLY A 267 9.61 -1.04 11.77
CA GLY A 267 9.21 -1.38 10.42
C GLY A 267 7.72 -1.65 10.26
N ASP A 268 7.32 -2.06 9.06
CA ASP A 268 5.92 -2.35 8.73
C ASP A 268 5.49 -3.72 9.25
N TYR A 269 4.34 -3.72 9.93
CA TYR A 269 3.66 -4.92 10.37
C TYR A 269 2.31 -5.04 9.67
N THR A 270 2.01 -6.23 9.18
CA THR A 270 0.69 -6.60 8.66
C THR A 270 0.23 -7.82 9.39
N GLY A 271 -1.05 -7.91 9.70
CA GLY A 271 -1.59 -9.04 10.42
C GLY A 271 -3.04 -9.27 10.06
N TRP A 272 -3.59 -10.34 10.60
CA TRP A 272 -5.01 -10.59 10.52
C TRP A 272 -5.56 -11.15 11.82
N VAL A 273 -6.84 -10.92 12.03
CA VAL A 273 -7.59 -11.42 13.18
C VAL A 273 -8.79 -12.21 12.71
N ARG A 274 -9.07 -13.33 13.37
CA ARG A 274 -10.37 -14.02 13.29
C ARG A 274 -10.84 -14.41 14.68
N VAL A 275 -12.14 -14.61 14.84
CA VAL A 275 -12.72 -15.17 16.06
C VAL A 275 -13.45 -16.46 15.74
N THR A 276 -13.51 -17.34 16.73
CA THR A 276 -14.33 -18.56 16.70
C THR A 276 -15.46 -18.45 17.71
N ASP A 277 -16.50 -19.25 17.52
CA ASP A 277 -17.49 -19.50 18.56
C ASP A 277 -17.10 -20.71 19.43
N ALA A 278 -17.93 -21.05 20.42
CA ALA A 278 -17.71 -22.20 21.29
C ALA A 278 -17.70 -23.56 20.57
N SER A 279 -18.22 -23.63 19.34
CA SER A 279 -18.17 -24.82 18.48
C SER A 279 -16.90 -24.90 17.63
N GLY A 280 -16.10 -23.82 17.59
CA GLY A 280 -14.90 -23.70 16.76
C GLY A 280 -15.16 -23.20 15.33
N SER A 281 -16.40 -22.83 15.00
CA SER A 281 -16.72 -22.17 13.72
C SER A 281 -16.04 -20.80 13.67
N ALA A 282 -15.36 -20.47 12.57
CA ALA A 282 -14.54 -19.27 12.45
C ALA A 282 -15.23 -18.15 11.66
N SER A 283 -15.00 -16.90 12.06
CA SER A 283 -15.33 -15.72 11.27
C SER A 283 -14.40 -15.58 10.06
N TYR A 284 -14.81 -14.78 9.07
CA TYR A 284 -13.85 -14.25 8.09
C TYR A 284 -12.74 -13.44 8.79
N PRO A 285 -11.48 -13.55 8.32
CA PRO A 285 -10.39 -12.79 8.88
C PRO A 285 -10.51 -11.30 8.52
N VAL A 286 -9.89 -10.47 9.35
CA VAL A 286 -9.82 -9.03 9.18
C VAL A 286 -8.37 -8.62 9.21
N GLY A 287 -7.87 -8.10 8.09
CA GLY A 287 -6.53 -7.56 8.01
C GLY A 287 -6.40 -6.27 8.82
N PHE A 288 -5.23 -6.08 9.42
CA PHE A 288 -4.78 -4.85 10.03
C PHE A 288 -3.29 -4.65 9.73
N GLY A 289 -2.79 -3.44 9.92
CA GLY A 289 -1.38 -3.12 9.79
C GLY A 289 -1.04 -1.83 10.50
N PHE A 290 0.24 -1.65 10.79
CA PHE A 290 0.81 -0.46 11.42
C PHE A 290 2.30 -0.37 11.10
N HIS A 291 2.84 0.84 11.14
CA HIS A 291 4.28 1.07 11.06
C HIS A 291 4.82 1.24 12.49
N LEU A 292 5.65 0.32 12.96
CA LEU A 292 6.27 0.46 14.27
C LEU A 292 7.53 1.30 14.17
N GLN A 293 7.61 2.31 15.03
CA GLN A 293 8.77 3.17 15.16
C GLN A 293 9.04 3.46 16.66
N THR A 294 9.65 2.49 17.36
CA THR A 294 9.93 2.54 18.81
C THR A 294 10.99 3.55 19.18
N ALA A 295 11.87 3.90 18.24
CA ALA A 295 12.67 5.09 18.35
C ALA A 295 11.84 6.27 17.82
N ALA A 296 11.35 7.13 18.72
CA ALA A 296 11.27 8.54 18.36
C ALA A 296 12.59 8.86 17.66
N ALA A 297 12.54 9.42 16.43
CA ALA A 297 13.74 9.85 15.71
C ALA A 297 14.70 10.43 16.75
N ALA A 298 15.86 9.79 16.90
CA ALA A 298 16.64 9.79 18.12
C ALA A 298 16.55 11.12 18.86
N THR A 299 16.01 11.14 20.09
CA THR A 299 16.17 12.29 20.97
C THR A 299 17.65 12.37 21.37
N THR A 300 18.47 12.91 20.47
CA THR A 300 19.63 13.67 20.89
C THR A 300 19.07 14.79 21.74
N SER A 301 19.30 14.77 23.06
CA SER A 301 18.91 15.87 23.96
C SER A 301 19.77 17.14 23.73
N GLY A 302 20.18 17.36 22.50
CA GLY A 302 20.99 18.48 22.06
C GLY A 302 20.49 18.90 20.69
N GLY A 303 20.28 20.19 20.53
CA GLY A 303 19.82 20.79 19.29
C GLY A 303 20.60 20.30 18.07
N GLN A 304 19.88 19.96 17.03
CA GLN A 304 20.37 19.41 15.78
C GLN A 304 20.41 20.48 14.70
N VAL A 305 21.26 20.29 13.69
CA VAL A 305 21.21 21.08 12.46
C VAL A 305 20.79 20.14 11.35
N LEU A 306 19.54 20.25 10.92
CA LEU A 306 18.93 19.48 9.85
C LEU A 306 18.96 20.33 8.58
N THR A 307 19.44 19.76 7.48
CA THR A 307 19.47 20.46 6.19
C THR A 307 18.76 19.62 5.16
N ALA A 308 17.83 20.24 4.43
CA ALA A 308 17.08 19.58 3.38
C ALA A 308 18.04 18.95 2.36
N SER A 309 17.94 17.64 2.18
CA SER A 309 18.79 16.88 1.24
C SER A 309 18.28 16.94 -0.20
N GLN A 310 17.06 17.42 -0.40
CA GLN A 310 16.36 17.54 -1.68
C GLN A 310 15.29 18.64 -1.57
N VAL A 311 14.73 19.07 -2.70
CA VAL A 311 13.56 19.96 -2.73
C VAL A 311 12.30 19.21 -2.29
N GLY A 312 11.44 19.86 -1.49
CA GLY A 312 10.22 19.22 -0.98
C GLY A 312 10.50 18.22 0.15
N ALA A 313 11.57 18.42 0.91
CA ALA A 313 11.96 17.55 1.99
C ALA A 313 11.07 17.71 3.23
N THR A 314 10.88 16.61 3.96
CA THR A 314 10.29 16.64 5.31
C THR A 314 11.40 16.66 6.35
N LEU A 315 11.50 17.73 7.14
CA LEU A 315 12.45 17.87 8.24
C LEU A 315 11.70 17.85 9.57
N VAL A 316 12.17 17.04 10.51
CA VAL A 316 11.60 16.94 11.85
C VAL A 316 12.74 17.08 12.87
N GLY A 317 12.75 18.20 13.61
CA GLY A 317 13.75 18.52 14.64
C GLY A 317 13.65 17.57 15.82
N GLY A 318 12.52 17.57 16.51
CA GLY A 318 12.27 16.69 17.65
C GLY A 318 12.34 17.44 18.98
N ALA A 319 13.35 17.14 19.80
CA ALA A 319 13.51 17.78 21.11
C ALA A 319 14.90 18.44 21.20
N GLY A 320 14.96 19.61 21.83
CA GLY A 320 16.13 20.49 21.86
C GLY A 320 15.99 21.66 20.90
N ASP A 321 16.90 22.63 21.00
CA ASP A 321 16.86 23.83 20.14
C ASP A 321 17.40 23.49 18.73
N ASP A 322 16.53 23.07 17.80
CA ASP A 322 16.93 22.58 16.49
C ASP A 322 17.08 23.72 15.45
N THR A 323 17.85 23.46 14.40
CA THR A 323 18.02 24.36 13.24
C THR A 323 17.66 23.59 11.97
N LEU A 324 16.56 23.98 11.33
CA LEU A 324 16.03 23.35 10.12
C LEU A 324 16.33 24.27 8.93
N ASN A 325 17.34 23.92 8.14
CA ASN A 325 17.72 24.61 6.92
C ASN A 325 16.88 24.09 5.74
N ALA A 326 15.96 24.92 5.26
CA ALA A 326 15.12 24.63 4.12
C ALA A 326 15.89 24.68 2.80
N SER A 327 15.43 23.88 1.84
CA SER A 327 15.77 23.99 0.43
C SER A 327 14.99 25.14 -0.23
N GLN A 328 15.08 25.26 -1.56
CA GLN A 328 14.24 26.19 -2.31
C GLN A 328 12.88 25.60 -2.71
N GLY A 329 12.60 24.33 -2.39
CA GLY A 329 11.34 23.66 -2.72
C GLY A 329 10.24 23.80 -1.66
N PRO A 330 9.08 23.14 -1.87
CA PRO A 330 7.97 23.14 -0.92
C PRO A 330 8.23 22.17 0.26
N ASP A 331 9.18 22.52 1.12
CA ASP A 331 9.57 21.67 2.25
C ASP A 331 8.51 21.65 3.35
N ARG A 332 8.41 20.53 4.08
CA ARG A 332 7.58 20.39 5.27
C ARG A 332 8.47 20.34 6.50
N LEU A 333 8.38 21.34 7.38
CA LEU A 333 9.27 21.55 8.51
C LEU A 333 8.50 21.45 9.83
N THR A 334 8.98 20.60 10.72
CA THR A 334 8.45 20.42 12.08
C THR A 334 9.59 20.64 13.06
N GLY A 335 9.52 21.68 13.89
CA GLY A 335 10.57 21.98 14.88
C GLY A 335 10.52 21.00 16.04
N GLY A 336 9.35 20.86 16.65
CA GLY A 336 9.12 20.08 17.84
C GLY A 336 9.01 20.95 19.10
N GLY A 337 9.69 20.55 20.17
CA GLY A 337 9.71 21.30 21.43
C GLY A 337 10.83 22.32 21.49
N GLU A 338 10.86 23.15 22.54
CA GLU A 338 11.94 24.11 22.82
C GLU A 338 12.08 25.25 21.79
N HIS A 339 13.29 25.75 21.48
CA HIS A 339 13.50 26.94 20.62
C HIS A 339 14.10 26.54 19.26
N ASP A 340 13.26 26.45 18.25
CA ASP A 340 13.70 26.01 16.92
C ASP A 340 13.98 27.17 15.97
N ALA A 341 14.91 26.97 15.04
CA ALA A 341 15.29 27.92 14.00
C ALA A 341 14.98 27.36 12.60
N PHE A 342 14.00 27.95 11.91
CA PHE A 342 13.66 27.65 10.53
C PHE A 342 14.42 28.60 9.61
N VAL A 343 15.43 28.09 8.91
CA VAL A 343 16.41 28.90 8.16
C VAL A 343 16.16 28.76 6.67
N PHE A 344 16.00 29.91 6.00
CA PHE A 344 15.85 30.00 4.55
C PHE A 344 17.04 30.76 3.96
N ALA A 345 17.95 30.01 3.33
CA ALA A 345 19.14 30.59 2.72
C ALA A 345 18.82 31.38 1.44
N HIS A 346 17.80 30.96 0.70
CA HIS A 346 17.32 31.55 -0.54
C HIS A 346 15.79 31.54 -0.56
N ALA A 347 15.20 32.43 -1.36
CA ALA A 347 13.75 32.42 -1.56
C ALA A 347 13.32 31.10 -2.21
N PRO A 348 12.35 30.39 -1.63
CA PRO A 348 11.85 29.16 -2.23
C PRO A 348 10.94 29.47 -3.43
N TRP A 349 10.97 28.61 -4.44
CA TRP A 349 10.15 28.73 -5.65
C TRP A 349 8.71 28.21 -5.45
N ALA A 350 8.46 27.50 -4.35
CA ALA A 350 7.14 27.15 -3.84
C ALA A 350 7.15 27.30 -2.30
N PRO A 351 6.02 27.67 -1.66
CA PRO A 351 6.01 27.95 -0.24
C PRO A 351 6.33 26.70 0.59
N ALA A 352 7.23 26.83 1.57
CA ALA A 352 7.48 25.80 2.56
C ALA A 352 6.38 25.81 3.64
N GLU A 353 6.04 24.66 4.20
CA GLU A 353 5.04 24.48 5.24
C GLU A 353 5.73 24.24 6.58
N ILE A 354 5.47 25.11 7.56
CA ILE A 354 5.93 24.93 8.95
C ILE A 354 4.74 24.52 9.80
N THR A 355 4.83 23.34 10.41
CA THR A 355 3.66 22.64 10.95
C THR A 355 3.34 22.95 12.41
N ASP A 356 4.30 23.48 13.18
CA ASP A 356 4.22 23.59 14.64
C ASP A 356 4.89 24.85 15.22
N PHE A 357 5.01 25.91 14.41
CA PHE A 357 5.70 27.14 14.81
C PHE A 357 5.13 27.78 16.09
N SER A 358 5.94 27.85 17.14
CA SER A 358 5.63 28.37 18.45
C SER A 358 6.05 29.83 18.61
N LEU A 359 5.07 30.74 18.63
CA LEU A 359 5.32 32.19 18.70
C LEU A 359 6.14 32.62 19.93
N GLY A 360 7.26 33.31 19.67
CA GLY A 360 8.12 33.87 20.71
C GLY A 360 9.10 32.86 21.33
N THR A 361 9.00 31.59 20.95
CA THR A 361 9.98 30.55 21.27
C THR A 361 10.81 30.23 20.04
N ASP A 362 10.13 29.94 18.92
CA ASP A 362 10.78 29.62 17.64
C ASP A 362 11.17 30.87 16.87
N ARG A 363 12.04 30.65 15.89
CA ARG A 363 12.65 31.68 15.08
C ARG A 363 12.60 31.33 13.60
N LEU A 364 12.12 32.27 12.81
CA LEU A 364 12.27 32.30 11.37
C LEU A 364 13.51 33.13 11.01
N ASP A 365 14.48 32.50 10.36
CA ASP A 365 15.70 33.14 9.87
C ASP A 365 15.66 33.30 8.35
N LEU A 366 15.27 34.51 7.91
CA LEU A 366 15.26 34.92 6.49
C LEU A 366 16.47 35.78 6.12
N SER A 367 17.55 35.73 6.92
CA SER A 367 18.74 36.56 6.67
C SER A 367 19.38 36.31 5.30
N GLY A 368 19.26 35.08 4.77
CA GLY A 368 19.67 34.74 3.41
C GLY A 368 18.90 35.51 2.34
N LEU A 369 17.57 35.55 2.44
CA LEU A 369 16.71 36.30 1.53
C LEU A 369 17.02 37.80 1.55
N PHE A 370 17.23 38.37 2.75
CA PHE A 370 17.55 39.80 2.87
C PHE A 370 18.92 40.13 2.28
N ARG A 371 19.92 39.25 2.46
CA ARG A 371 21.23 39.40 1.82
C ARG A 371 21.12 39.37 0.30
N ASP A 372 20.33 38.45 -0.26
CA ASP A 372 20.11 38.32 -1.70
C ASP A 372 19.31 39.50 -2.29
N ALA A 373 18.52 40.18 -1.46
CA ALA A 373 17.82 41.41 -1.79
C ALA A 373 18.67 42.68 -1.54
N GLY A 374 19.85 42.56 -0.92
CA GLY A 374 20.71 43.69 -0.57
C GLY A 374 20.18 44.56 0.57
N SER A 375 19.28 44.03 1.39
CA SER A 375 18.70 44.73 2.55
C SER A 375 19.56 44.52 3.81
N ALA A 376 19.77 45.61 4.56
CA ALA A 376 20.47 45.61 5.86
C ALA A 376 19.58 46.11 7.01
N GLY A 377 18.26 46.18 6.78
CA GLY A 377 17.27 46.71 7.71
C GLY A 377 17.02 45.81 8.92
N ALA A 378 16.61 46.42 10.04
CA ALA A 378 16.36 45.70 11.30
C ALA A 378 14.92 45.15 11.43
N ASP A 379 13.96 45.68 10.66
CA ASP A 379 12.56 45.24 10.65
C ASP A 379 12.05 45.12 9.20
N PRO A 380 12.17 43.93 8.59
CA PRO A 380 11.80 43.69 7.19
C PRO A 380 10.29 43.82 6.92
N VAL A 381 9.43 43.75 7.96
CA VAL A 381 8.00 44.02 7.80
C VAL A 381 7.76 45.52 7.70
N ALA A 382 8.42 46.32 8.53
CA ALA A 382 8.35 47.78 8.45
C ALA A 382 9.01 48.33 7.17
N ASP A 383 10.09 47.67 6.72
CA ASP A 383 10.84 48.04 5.51
C ASP A 383 10.17 47.55 4.21
N GLY A 384 9.06 46.80 4.31
CA GLY A 384 8.23 46.37 3.19
C GLY A 384 8.72 45.12 2.45
N TYR A 385 9.74 44.43 2.96
CA TYR A 385 10.28 43.19 2.40
C TYR A 385 9.48 41.95 2.79
N VAL A 386 8.76 41.98 3.91
CA VAL A 386 7.95 40.85 4.38
C VAL A 386 6.51 41.28 4.58
N TRP A 387 5.60 40.53 3.97
CA TRP A 387 4.16 40.70 4.12
C TRP A 387 3.58 39.46 4.82
N LEU A 388 2.66 39.70 5.75
CA LEU A 388 2.00 38.66 6.53
C LEU A 388 0.51 38.72 6.21
N MET A 389 -0.01 37.66 5.61
CA MET A 389 -1.41 37.54 5.22
C MET A 389 -2.08 36.39 5.99
N ASP A 390 -3.33 36.60 6.40
CA ASP A 390 -4.17 35.55 6.94
C ASP A 390 -4.58 34.61 5.81
N ASP A 391 -4.48 33.30 6.04
CA ASP A 391 -4.89 32.26 5.08
C ASP A 391 -6.41 31.98 5.10
N GLY A 392 -7.13 32.53 6.09
CA GLY A 392 -8.56 32.31 6.31
C GLY A 392 -8.92 30.96 6.95
N GLN A 393 -7.93 30.15 7.34
CA GLN A 393 -8.07 28.86 8.03
C GLN A 393 -7.39 28.84 9.41
N GLY A 394 -6.75 29.95 9.82
CA GLY A 394 -6.11 30.11 11.12
C GLY A 394 -4.58 30.02 11.08
N GLY A 395 -3.99 29.91 9.89
CA GLY A 395 -2.56 30.01 9.63
C GLY A 395 -2.15 31.38 9.07
N THR A 396 -0.86 31.51 8.75
CA THR A 396 -0.29 32.73 8.17
C THR A 396 0.49 32.42 6.90
N GLN A 397 0.27 33.22 5.86
CA GLN A 397 1.10 33.27 4.67
C GLN A 397 2.16 34.35 4.84
N VAL A 398 3.44 33.97 4.75
CA VAL A 398 4.57 34.90 4.71
C VAL A 398 4.97 35.10 3.25
N LEU A 399 4.91 36.34 2.78
CA LEU A 399 5.32 36.71 1.44
C LEU A 399 6.57 37.58 1.52
N PHE A 400 7.48 37.41 0.55
CA PHE A 400 8.75 38.11 0.46
C PHE A 400 8.81 38.99 -0.78
N ASP A 401 9.10 40.26 -0.59
CA ASP A 401 9.27 41.25 -1.64
C ASP A 401 10.77 41.54 -1.84
N LYS A 402 11.31 41.18 -3.00
CA LYS A 402 12.76 41.25 -3.27
C LYS A 402 13.28 42.69 -3.41
N ASP A 403 12.46 43.65 -3.83
CA ASP A 403 12.87 45.06 -3.97
C ASP A 403 12.27 45.99 -2.89
N GLY A 404 11.52 45.43 -1.95
CA GLY A 404 10.88 46.15 -0.85
C GLY A 404 9.89 47.19 -1.37
N HIS A 405 9.80 48.38 -0.75
CA HIS A 405 8.85 49.42 -1.18
C HIS A 405 9.17 50.12 -2.52
N ALA A 406 10.06 49.56 -3.35
CA ALA A 406 10.42 50.12 -4.63
C ALA A 406 9.27 49.97 -5.65
N SER A 407 9.14 50.96 -6.55
CA SER A 407 7.97 51.07 -7.46
C SER A 407 8.02 50.13 -8.67
N GLY A 408 8.88 49.11 -8.66
CA GLY A 408 9.07 48.20 -9.77
C GLY A 408 8.13 47.01 -9.67
N GLN A 409 6.82 47.19 -9.92
CA GLN A 409 5.76 46.16 -9.85
C GLN A 409 6.25 44.70 -9.98
N GLN A 410 6.69 44.10 -8.87
CA GLN A 410 6.78 42.67 -8.66
C GLN A 410 5.85 42.38 -7.49
N TRP A 411 5.03 41.34 -7.64
CA TRP A 411 4.20 40.87 -6.54
C TRP A 411 5.11 40.15 -5.55
N PRO A 412 4.90 40.30 -4.22
CA PRO A 412 5.70 39.57 -3.25
C PRO A 412 5.50 38.06 -3.44
N ASP A 413 6.60 37.32 -3.41
CA ASP A 413 6.61 35.86 -3.58
C ASP A 413 6.07 35.19 -2.32
N TYR A 414 5.20 34.21 -2.48
CA TYR A 414 4.69 33.44 -1.34
C TYR A 414 5.72 32.37 -0.94
N VAL A 415 6.37 32.58 0.21
CA VAL A 415 7.56 31.79 0.60
C VAL A 415 7.31 30.78 1.71
N ILE A 416 6.42 31.07 2.67
CA ILE A 416 6.20 30.19 3.84
C ILE A 416 4.73 30.19 4.26
N HIS A 417 4.18 29.00 4.47
CA HIS A 417 2.96 28.77 5.21
C HIS A 417 3.28 28.42 6.68
N LEU A 418 2.66 29.13 7.63
CA LEU A 418 2.71 28.81 9.05
C LEU A 418 1.37 28.20 9.47
N ASP A 419 1.36 26.90 9.78
CA ASP A 419 0.16 26.20 10.24
C ASP A 419 -0.21 26.62 11.66
N GLY A 420 -1.49 26.94 11.89
CA GLY A 420 -2.02 27.22 13.23
C GLY A 420 -1.51 28.52 13.88
N VAL A 421 -0.73 29.34 13.16
CA VAL A 421 -0.27 30.66 13.63
C VAL A 421 -1.16 31.74 13.02
N ALA A 422 -1.99 32.39 13.84
CA ALA A 422 -2.86 33.46 13.37
C ALA A 422 -2.08 34.75 13.03
N ALA A 423 -2.33 35.32 11.85
CA ALA A 423 -1.68 36.57 11.39
C ALA A 423 -2.02 37.79 12.27
N SER A 424 -3.12 37.74 13.02
CA SER A 424 -3.58 38.85 13.86
C SER A 424 -2.61 39.15 15.01
N GLY A 425 -1.96 40.32 14.96
CA GLY A 425 -1.03 40.75 16.01
C GLY A 425 0.36 40.08 15.93
N LEU A 426 0.66 39.43 14.81
CA LEU A 426 2.00 38.98 14.45
C LEU A 426 2.89 40.20 14.17
N THR A 427 4.13 40.17 14.67
CA THR A 427 5.14 41.18 14.37
C THR A 427 6.42 40.47 13.99
N TRP A 428 7.31 41.13 13.23
CA TRP A 428 8.60 40.53 12.89
C TRP A 428 9.36 40.08 14.14
N ALA A 429 9.34 40.87 15.22
CA ALA A 429 9.99 40.50 16.49
C ALA A 429 9.49 39.18 17.12
N LYS A 430 8.25 38.76 16.84
CA LYS A 430 7.70 37.47 17.29
C LYS A 430 8.07 36.31 16.37
N LEU A 431 8.33 36.60 15.09
CA LEU A 431 8.79 35.63 14.10
C LEU A 431 10.30 35.43 14.18
N SER A 432 11.08 36.49 14.38
CA SER A 432 12.54 36.44 14.42
C SER A 432 13.11 35.97 15.76
N GLY A 433 12.26 35.70 16.76
CA GLY A 433 12.64 35.33 18.13
C GLY A 433 13.48 36.38 18.88
N THR A 434 13.73 36.16 20.18
CA THR A 434 14.75 36.89 20.94
C THR A 434 16.05 36.09 20.96
N ALA A 435 17.15 36.68 20.47
CA ALA A 435 18.45 36.02 20.42
C ALA A 435 18.90 35.53 21.81
N SER A 436 18.90 34.21 22.03
CA SER A 436 19.54 33.61 23.19
C SER A 436 21.01 33.37 22.88
N ALA A 437 21.87 34.16 23.52
CA ALA A 437 23.31 34.08 23.39
C ALA A 437 23.87 32.91 24.20
N SER A 438 24.06 31.75 23.57
CA SER A 438 25.09 30.79 23.97
C SER A 438 26.05 30.50 22.82
N SER A 439 27.21 31.16 22.93
CA SER A 439 28.52 30.92 22.27
C SER A 439 28.72 31.35 20.81
N PRO A 440 29.65 32.31 20.55
CA PRO A 440 30.21 32.54 19.23
C PRO A 440 31.42 31.61 18.95
N VAL A 441 31.50 31.16 17.70
CA VAL A 441 32.61 30.51 16.97
C VAL A 441 32.86 29.02 17.26
N GLY A 442 32.26 28.17 16.45
CA GLY A 442 32.99 27.72 15.27
C GLY A 442 32.38 28.42 14.07
N ASP A 443 33.15 28.78 13.05
CA ASP A 443 32.58 28.75 11.69
C ASP A 443 31.79 27.44 11.58
N PRO A 444 30.64 27.39 10.87
CA PRO A 444 30.00 26.11 10.63
C PRO A 444 31.10 25.14 10.21
N PRO A 445 31.21 23.93 10.79
CA PRO A 445 31.98 22.92 10.10
C PRO A 445 31.44 22.98 8.67
N PRO A 446 32.29 23.21 7.65
CA PRO A 446 31.80 23.27 6.29
C PRO A 446 30.89 22.06 6.14
N PRO A 447 29.69 22.23 5.53
CA PRO A 447 28.74 21.12 5.37
C PRO A 447 29.56 19.89 5.02
N PRO A 448 29.38 18.72 5.68
CA PRO A 448 30.18 17.54 5.38
C PRO A 448 30.24 17.47 3.87
N PRO A 449 31.43 17.60 3.24
CA PRO A 449 31.47 18.02 1.86
C PRO A 449 30.51 17.14 1.07
N LEU A 450 29.45 17.74 0.53
CA LEU A 450 28.90 17.26 -0.73
C LEU A 450 30.14 17.21 -1.60
N VAL A 451 30.62 15.99 -1.81
CA VAL A 451 32.02 15.64 -2.04
C VAL A 451 32.74 16.81 -2.71
N GLY A 452 33.51 17.58 -1.95
CA GLY A 452 34.09 18.81 -2.47
C GLY A 452 35.08 18.43 -3.56
N GLY A 453 34.67 18.61 -4.80
CA GLY A 453 35.43 18.24 -5.99
C GLY A 453 34.58 17.47 -7.00
N ASP A 454 34.88 17.70 -8.26
CA ASP A 454 34.26 17.11 -9.45
C ASP A 454 33.94 15.61 -9.29
N GLN A 455 32.66 15.27 -9.29
CA GLN A 455 32.11 13.91 -9.23
C GLN A 455 31.85 13.34 -10.62
N THR A 456 31.83 12.01 -10.72
CA THR A 456 31.31 11.32 -11.91
C THR A 456 30.30 10.27 -11.45
N LEU A 457 29.03 10.55 -11.72
CA LEU A 457 27.89 9.74 -11.32
C LEU A 457 27.28 9.08 -12.55
N GLN A 458 26.85 7.83 -12.40
CA GLN A 458 26.23 7.06 -13.48
C GLN A 458 24.96 6.39 -12.96
N ALA A 459 23.85 6.62 -13.65
CA ALA A 459 22.58 5.99 -13.38
C ALA A 459 22.57 4.50 -13.76
N SER A 460 21.69 3.74 -13.11
CA SER A 460 21.35 2.38 -13.49
C SER A 460 20.17 2.37 -14.48
N ASP A 461 20.03 1.31 -15.29
CA ASP A 461 18.93 1.22 -16.27
C ASP A 461 17.51 1.24 -15.66
N GLY A 462 17.36 1.03 -14.34
CA GLY A 462 16.08 1.01 -13.63
C GLY A 462 15.56 2.39 -13.19
N GLY A 463 16.30 3.47 -13.45
CA GLY A 463 16.04 4.81 -12.90
C GLY A 463 16.90 5.08 -11.67
N SER A 464 17.31 6.33 -11.47
CA SER A 464 18.25 6.72 -10.40
C SER A 464 18.08 8.19 -10.00
N THR A 465 18.40 8.50 -8.74
CA THR A 465 18.55 9.87 -8.26
C THR A 465 20.04 10.20 -8.16
N LEU A 466 20.53 11.12 -8.97
CA LEU A 466 21.93 11.57 -9.03
C LEU A 466 22.04 12.99 -8.47
N ILE A 467 22.86 13.18 -7.45
CA ILE A 467 23.11 14.49 -6.82
C ILE A 467 24.63 14.75 -6.86
N GLY A 468 25.06 15.72 -7.67
CA GLY A 468 26.47 16.08 -7.91
C GLY A 468 27.13 16.65 -6.67
N GLY A 469 26.58 17.73 -6.13
CA GLY A 469 27.08 18.38 -4.94
C GLY A 469 27.80 19.69 -5.25
N ALA A 470 28.99 19.91 -4.67
CA ALA A 470 29.77 21.10 -4.97
C ALA A 470 31.02 20.72 -5.78
N GLY A 471 31.20 21.28 -6.96
CA GLY A 471 32.24 20.89 -7.92
C GLY A 471 31.70 20.90 -9.35
N ASN A 472 32.56 20.64 -10.33
CA ASN A 472 32.09 20.47 -11.71
C ASN A 472 31.75 19.00 -11.93
N ASP A 473 30.50 18.62 -11.72
CA ASP A 473 30.10 17.23 -11.66
C ASP A 473 29.69 16.69 -13.04
N THR A 474 29.90 15.41 -13.28
CA THR A 474 29.44 14.71 -14.49
C THR A 474 28.38 13.68 -14.12
N LEU A 475 27.13 13.94 -14.50
CA LEU A 475 25.97 13.09 -14.21
C LEU A 475 25.54 12.39 -15.50
N THR A 476 25.74 11.07 -15.60
CA THR A 476 25.37 10.27 -16.78
C THR A 476 24.06 9.53 -16.54
N GLY A 477 23.02 9.89 -17.29
CA GLY A 477 21.75 9.17 -17.32
C GLY A 477 21.84 7.83 -18.07
N ALA A 478 20.85 6.97 -17.82
CA ALA A 478 20.69 5.65 -18.43
C ALA A 478 19.31 5.55 -19.12
N HIS A 479 18.76 4.34 -19.25
CA HIS A 479 17.47 4.14 -19.94
C HIS A 479 16.24 4.46 -19.09
N GLY A 480 16.35 4.40 -17.76
CA GLY A 480 15.23 4.57 -16.82
C GLY A 480 14.89 6.04 -16.52
N PRO A 481 13.84 6.29 -15.73
CA PRO A 481 13.50 7.63 -15.27
C PRO A 481 14.55 8.09 -14.25
N ASP A 482 15.46 8.96 -14.68
CA ASP A 482 16.53 9.48 -13.84
C ASP A 482 16.22 10.90 -13.36
N VAL A 483 16.45 11.19 -12.08
CA VAL A 483 16.40 12.55 -11.50
C VAL A 483 17.84 13.00 -11.27
N MET A 484 18.23 14.13 -11.85
CA MET A 484 19.61 14.63 -11.85
C MET A 484 19.66 16.06 -11.31
N THR A 485 20.50 16.28 -10.30
CA THR A 485 20.74 17.57 -9.64
C THR A 485 22.24 17.85 -9.64
N GLY A 486 22.69 18.90 -10.30
CA GLY A 486 24.11 19.30 -10.37
C GLY A 486 24.58 19.95 -9.07
N SER A 487 23.72 20.81 -8.52
CA SER A 487 23.95 21.69 -7.38
C SER A 487 24.92 22.83 -7.69
N GLY A 488 26.11 22.86 -7.08
CA GLY A 488 27.00 24.02 -7.15
C GLY A 488 28.23 23.77 -7.99
N GLY A 489 28.32 24.36 -9.17
CA GLY A 489 29.53 24.30 -10.00
C GLY A 489 29.18 24.45 -11.48
N ALA A 490 30.05 23.97 -12.37
CA ALA A 490 29.76 23.86 -13.79
C ALA A 490 29.55 22.39 -14.14
N ASP A 491 28.29 21.97 -14.15
CA ASP A 491 27.91 20.56 -14.19
C ASP A 491 27.62 20.07 -15.61
N HIS A 492 27.82 18.78 -15.82
CA HIS A 492 27.72 18.10 -17.12
C HIS A 492 26.68 16.98 -17.04
N PHE A 493 25.53 17.20 -17.66
CA PHE A 493 24.44 16.22 -17.77
C PHE A 493 24.58 15.43 -19.08
N VAL A 494 24.92 14.14 -18.99
CA VAL A 494 25.35 13.33 -20.13
C VAL A 494 24.31 12.29 -20.50
N PHE A 495 23.88 12.32 -21.76
CA PHE A 495 22.99 11.33 -22.38
C PHE A 495 23.74 10.54 -23.46
N LYS A 496 24.13 9.30 -23.13
CA LYS A 496 24.83 8.41 -24.07
C LYS A 496 23.89 7.54 -24.89
N VAL A 497 22.70 7.27 -24.36
CA VAL A 497 21.66 6.39 -24.93
C VAL A 497 20.30 7.07 -24.81
N LEU A 498 19.38 6.75 -25.72
CA LEU A 498 18.02 7.28 -25.63
C LEU A 498 17.30 6.65 -24.43
N PRO A 499 16.69 7.47 -23.55
CA PRO A 499 15.92 6.96 -22.43
C PRO A 499 14.63 6.28 -22.90
N TRP A 500 14.18 5.25 -22.17
CA TRP A 500 12.83 4.69 -22.29
C TRP A 500 11.79 5.57 -21.61
N SER A 501 12.20 6.27 -20.55
CA SER A 501 11.42 7.28 -19.84
C SER A 501 12.28 8.51 -19.62
N ALA A 502 11.77 9.69 -19.96
CA ALA A 502 12.53 10.93 -19.87
C ALA A 502 13.08 11.17 -18.47
N ALA A 503 14.30 11.71 -18.42
CA ALA A 503 14.94 12.15 -17.19
C ALA A 503 14.42 13.52 -16.73
N GLU A 504 14.76 13.90 -15.50
CA GLU A 504 14.45 15.19 -14.90
C GLU A 504 15.73 15.86 -14.43
N ILE A 505 16.05 17.03 -15.01
CA ILE A 505 17.17 17.87 -14.58
C ILE A 505 16.60 19.02 -13.76
N THR A 506 16.93 19.03 -12.47
CA THR A 506 16.19 19.82 -11.47
C THR A 506 16.73 21.25 -11.27
N ASP A 507 17.99 21.53 -11.61
CA ASP A 507 18.68 22.78 -11.26
C ASP A 507 19.65 23.32 -12.33
N PHE A 508 19.38 23.02 -13.60
CA PHE A 508 20.25 23.46 -14.71
C PHE A 508 20.43 24.98 -14.77
N THR A 509 21.68 25.43 -14.68
CA THR A 509 22.09 26.84 -14.74
C THR A 509 22.68 27.17 -16.12
N ALA A 510 21.88 27.82 -16.95
CA ALA A 510 22.32 28.29 -18.27
C ALA A 510 23.51 29.27 -18.18
N GLY A 511 24.49 29.10 -19.05
CA GLY A 511 25.76 29.83 -19.06
C GLY A 511 26.84 29.23 -18.18
N THR A 512 26.50 28.24 -17.35
CA THR A 512 27.42 27.57 -16.41
C THR A 512 27.46 26.07 -16.68
N ASP A 513 26.29 25.42 -16.69
CA ASP A 513 26.14 23.98 -16.88
C ASP A 513 26.06 23.58 -18.34
N ARG A 514 26.24 22.29 -18.61
CA ARG A 514 26.27 21.73 -19.95
C ARG A 514 25.46 20.45 -20.09
N ILE A 515 24.81 20.33 -21.23
CA ILE A 515 24.09 19.14 -21.66
C ILE A 515 24.89 18.46 -22.76
N ASP A 516 25.30 17.23 -22.51
CA ASP A 516 26.03 16.40 -23.47
C ASP A 516 25.09 15.40 -24.13
N VAL A 517 24.87 15.61 -25.42
CA VAL A 517 24.10 14.73 -26.31
C VAL A 517 24.97 14.15 -27.42
N ALA A 518 26.30 14.27 -27.31
CA ALA A 518 27.24 13.77 -28.31
C ALA A 518 27.10 12.25 -28.52
N GLY A 519 26.80 11.51 -27.44
CA GLY A 519 26.53 10.07 -27.51
C GLY A 519 25.28 9.74 -28.35
N LEU A 520 24.20 10.50 -28.18
CA LEU A 520 22.97 10.35 -28.99
C LEU A 520 23.24 10.68 -30.46
N LEU A 521 23.95 11.77 -30.73
CA LEU A 521 24.30 12.21 -32.09
C LEU A 521 25.19 11.20 -32.81
N ALA A 522 26.19 10.65 -32.11
CA ALA A 522 27.04 9.58 -32.63
C ALA A 522 26.24 8.31 -32.91
N GLY A 523 25.33 7.92 -32.01
CA GLY A 523 24.40 6.80 -32.21
C GLY A 523 23.48 6.97 -33.41
N ALA A 524 23.06 8.21 -33.70
CA ALA A 524 22.29 8.58 -34.89
C ALA A 524 23.13 8.72 -36.17
N GLY A 525 24.46 8.65 -36.08
CA GLY A 525 25.37 8.85 -37.22
C GLY A 525 25.42 10.29 -37.74
N TYR A 526 25.07 11.27 -36.89
CA TYR A 526 25.11 12.68 -37.24
C TYR A 526 26.56 13.19 -37.40
N SER A 527 26.81 13.99 -38.44
CA SER A 527 28.14 14.55 -38.77
C SER A 527 28.11 16.04 -39.12
N GLY A 528 26.98 16.72 -38.91
CA GLY A 528 26.85 18.16 -39.09
C GLY A 528 27.46 18.96 -37.94
N ALA A 529 27.41 20.30 -38.05
CA ALA A 529 28.02 21.22 -37.08
C ALA A 529 27.01 21.94 -36.16
N ASP A 530 25.70 21.89 -36.49
CA ASP A 530 24.64 22.56 -35.73
C ASP A 530 23.43 21.63 -35.56
N PRO A 531 23.47 20.69 -34.59
CA PRO A 531 22.39 19.72 -34.38
C PRO A 531 21.03 20.33 -34.07
N ILE A 532 21.01 21.53 -33.45
CA ILE A 532 19.76 22.24 -33.16
C ILE A 532 19.18 22.81 -34.46
N GLY A 533 20.01 23.50 -35.27
CA GLY A 533 19.62 24.00 -36.58
C GLY A 533 19.20 22.89 -37.54
N ASP A 534 19.92 21.77 -37.53
CA ASP A 534 19.67 20.60 -38.37
C ASP A 534 18.49 19.74 -37.86
N GLY A 535 17.95 20.05 -36.69
CA GLY A 535 16.70 19.49 -36.15
C GLY A 535 16.84 18.20 -35.34
N TYR A 536 18.07 17.79 -35.01
CA TYR A 536 18.36 16.62 -34.18
C TYR A 536 18.10 16.86 -32.69
N VAL A 537 18.20 18.12 -32.23
CA VAL A 537 17.99 18.51 -30.84
C VAL A 537 16.99 19.65 -30.78
N LYS A 538 15.97 19.53 -29.94
CA LYS A 538 14.91 20.55 -29.79
C LYS A 538 14.66 20.81 -28.31
N LEU A 539 14.60 22.07 -27.89
CA LEU A 539 13.96 22.46 -26.63
C LEU A 539 12.60 23.07 -26.90
N ILE A 540 11.60 22.54 -26.22
CA ILE A 540 10.22 23.00 -26.32
C ILE A 540 9.82 23.50 -24.94
N TYR A 541 9.23 24.69 -24.88
CA TYR A 541 8.72 25.22 -23.63
C TYR A 541 7.63 24.30 -23.06
N ASN A 542 7.75 23.91 -21.79
CA ASN A 542 6.83 22.93 -21.17
C ASN A 542 5.51 23.53 -20.66
N GLY A 543 5.35 24.86 -20.71
CA GLY A 543 4.15 25.56 -20.22
C GLY A 543 4.18 25.90 -18.72
N SER A 544 5.20 25.49 -17.97
CA SER A 544 5.33 25.68 -16.52
C SER A 544 6.64 26.36 -16.09
N GLY A 545 7.38 26.97 -17.03
CA GLY A 545 8.62 27.70 -16.72
C GLY A 545 9.91 26.93 -17.02
N GLY A 546 9.81 25.66 -17.43
CA GLY A 546 10.93 24.83 -17.87
C GLY A 546 10.86 24.48 -19.36
N SER A 547 11.67 23.50 -19.75
CA SER A 547 11.74 23.02 -21.13
C SER A 547 11.75 21.49 -21.22
N TRP A 548 11.21 20.98 -22.31
CA TRP A 548 11.37 19.60 -22.73
C TRP A 548 12.49 19.49 -23.76
N LEU A 549 13.47 18.65 -23.48
CA LEU A 549 14.52 18.26 -24.41
C LEU A 549 14.06 17.06 -25.24
N TYR A 550 14.04 17.25 -26.55
CA TYR A 550 13.75 16.21 -27.53
C TYR A 550 14.97 15.92 -28.40
N PHE A 551 15.15 14.64 -28.73
CA PHE A 551 16.17 14.17 -29.67
C PHE A 551 15.53 13.45 -30.85
N ASP A 552 15.89 13.87 -32.05
CA ASP A 552 15.36 13.34 -33.31
C ASP A 552 16.47 12.57 -34.05
N SER A 553 16.32 11.25 -34.15
CA SER A 553 17.40 10.38 -34.65
C SER A 553 17.66 10.51 -36.16
N ASP A 554 16.73 11.08 -36.95
CA ASP A 554 16.90 11.32 -38.39
C ASP A 554 16.87 12.82 -38.77
N GLY A 555 16.89 13.71 -37.78
CA GLY A 555 16.87 15.17 -37.97
C GLY A 555 15.53 15.67 -38.50
N ARG A 556 15.51 16.60 -39.47
CA ARG A 556 14.24 17.07 -40.09
C ARG A 556 13.54 16.04 -41.01
N GLY A 557 13.80 14.75 -40.80
CA GLY A 557 13.17 13.65 -41.53
C GLY A 557 11.66 13.62 -41.34
N SER A 558 10.96 12.88 -42.19
CA SER A 558 9.49 12.79 -42.14
C SER A 558 8.97 11.64 -41.26
N ALA A 559 9.85 10.89 -40.60
CA ALA A 559 9.47 9.66 -39.89
C ALA A 559 9.01 9.92 -38.45
N ASP A 560 9.54 10.94 -37.77
CA ASP A 560 9.13 11.36 -36.43
C ASP A 560 9.20 12.90 -36.28
N PRO A 561 8.08 13.63 -36.48
CA PRO A 561 8.11 15.09 -36.43
C PRO A 561 8.39 15.66 -35.03
N TRP A 562 8.25 14.85 -33.96
CA TRP A 562 8.37 15.30 -32.57
C TRP A 562 9.71 14.89 -31.95
N GLY A 563 10.27 13.75 -32.34
CA GLY A 563 11.48 13.17 -31.76
C GLY A 563 11.19 12.42 -30.45
N SER A 564 12.21 11.77 -29.90
CA SER A 564 12.16 11.09 -28.60
C SER A 564 12.31 12.09 -27.45
N PHE A 565 11.48 11.96 -26.43
CA PHE A 565 11.55 12.80 -25.23
C PHE A 565 12.69 12.35 -24.32
N VAL A 566 13.69 13.22 -24.13
CA VAL A 566 14.95 12.89 -23.45
C VAL A 566 14.92 13.32 -21.99
N ALA A 567 14.59 14.59 -21.72
CA ALA A 567 14.58 15.11 -20.36
C ALA A 567 13.67 16.34 -20.19
N THR A 568 13.17 16.55 -18.97
CA THR A 568 12.73 17.87 -18.50
C THR A 568 13.93 18.66 -17.99
N LEU A 569 13.96 19.96 -18.28
CA LEU A 569 14.83 20.93 -17.65
C LEU A 569 13.96 21.88 -16.87
N ASP A 570 14.09 21.83 -15.55
CA ASP A 570 13.30 22.69 -14.68
C ASP A 570 13.87 24.10 -14.69
N HIS A 571 12.97 25.09 -14.71
CA HIS A 571 13.31 26.51 -14.66
C HIS A 571 14.17 27.07 -15.82
N VAL A 572 14.43 26.28 -16.86
CA VAL A 572 15.15 26.73 -18.07
C VAL A 572 14.15 27.00 -19.18
N SER A 573 14.05 28.25 -19.63
CA SER A 573 13.31 28.57 -20.85
C SER A 573 14.09 28.15 -22.11
N PRO A 574 13.44 27.76 -23.23
CA PRO A 574 14.16 27.31 -24.41
C PRO A 574 15.14 28.33 -25.00
N GLY A 575 14.90 29.63 -24.75
CA GLY A 575 15.77 30.72 -25.18
C GLY A 575 16.87 31.11 -24.19
N ALA A 576 16.88 30.53 -23.00
CA ALA A 576 17.93 30.76 -21.99
C ALA A 576 19.18 29.92 -22.26
N ALA A 577 19.02 28.71 -22.83
CA ALA A 577 20.13 27.86 -23.23
C ALA A 577 20.81 28.42 -24.50
N THR A 578 22.11 28.70 -24.40
CA THR A 578 22.97 29.20 -25.47
C THR A 578 23.84 28.09 -26.03
N ALA A 579 24.55 28.36 -27.14
CA ALA A 579 25.48 27.38 -27.73
C ALA A 579 26.62 26.92 -26.78
N GLN A 580 26.88 27.64 -25.67
CA GLN A 580 27.89 27.26 -24.69
C GLN A 580 27.42 26.17 -23.71
N ASP A 581 26.11 25.99 -23.62
CA ASP A 581 25.42 25.05 -22.73
C ASP A 581 25.31 23.63 -23.35
N TRP A 582 25.85 23.45 -24.55
CA TRP A 582 25.76 22.22 -25.33
C TRP A 582 27.11 21.58 -25.58
N ILE A 583 27.15 20.27 -25.43
CA ILE A 583 28.24 19.42 -25.91
C ILE A 583 27.66 18.50 -26.99
N PHE A 584 28.12 18.70 -28.23
CA PHE A 584 27.68 17.96 -29.41
C PHE A 584 28.73 16.98 -29.97
N HIS A 585 30.00 17.12 -29.55
CA HIS A 585 31.14 16.36 -30.08
C HIS A 585 32.18 16.06 -29.01
#